data_AF-A0A0G4MWG5-F1
#
_entry.id   AF-A0A0G4MWG5-F1
#
_cell.length_a   1.000
_cell.length_b   1.000
_cell.length_c   1.000
_cell.angle_alpha   90.00
_cell.angle_beta   90.00
_cell.angle_gamma   90.00
#
_symmetry.space_group_name_H-M   'P 1'
#
loop_
_entity.id
_entity.type
_entity.pdbx_description
1 polymer ?
#
loop_
_entity_poly.entity_id
_entity_poly.type
_entity_poly.pdbx_seq_one_letter_code
_entity_poly.pdbx_strand_id
1 'polypeptide(L)' 'TSQNEKTTLLGKTKQDYASILRWMSFVNSEVLPPLGGWFRPLLGRDPYNKK' A
#
# COMPACT_ATOMS: atom_id res chain seq x y z
N THR A 1 -6.56 -2.70 -16.50
CA THR A 1 -5.54 -3.01 -17.52
C THR A 1 -4.66 -4.12 -16.97
N SER A 2 -4.55 -5.24 -17.67
CA SER A 2 -3.69 -6.35 -17.21
C SER A 2 -2.22 -5.96 -17.41
N GLN A 3 -1.37 -6.18 -16.40
CA GLN A 3 0.07 -5.90 -16.47
C GLN A 3 0.75 -6.83 -17.50
N ASN A 4 1.79 -6.35 -18.17
CA ASN A 4 2.61 -7.17 -19.07
C ASN A 4 3.35 -8.24 -18.25
N GLU A 5 3.28 -9.51 -18.64
CA GLU A 5 3.85 -10.61 -17.84
C GLU A 5 5.38 -10.70 -17.91
N LYS A 6 6.03 -9.98 -18.83
CA LYS A 6 7.49 -10.00 -19.02
C LYS A 6 8.24 -8.89 -18.28
N THR A 7 7.59 -8.15 -17.39
CA THR A 7 8.30 -7.11 -16.60
C THR A 7 9.07 -7.73 -15.45
N THR A 8 10.29 -7.23 -15.23
CA THR A 8 11.12 -7.59 -14.08
C THR A 8 10.55 -7.14 -12.73
N LEU A 9 9.48 -6.34 -12.71
CA LEU A 9 8.83 -5.83 -11.50
C LEU A 9 7.84 -6.83 -10.88
N LEU A 10 7.52 -7.93 -11.57
CA LEU A 10 6.59 -8.96 -11.09
C LEU A 10 7.30 -10.19 -10.51
N GLY A 11 8.63 -10.17 -10.44
CA GLY A 11 9.42 -11.32 -10.03
C GLY A 11 9.63 -12.34 -11.16
N LYS A 12 10.64 -13.20 -11.03
CA LYS A 12 10.97 -14.21 -12.06
C LYS A 12 10.20 -15.51 -11.83
N THR A 13 9.77 -15.76 -10.60
CA THR A 13 9.04 -16.97 -10.20
C THR A 13 7.66 -16.63 -9.63
N LYS A 14 6.76 -17.62 -9.61
CA LYS A 14 5.42 -17.46 -9.00
C LYS A 14 5.49 -17.17 -7.50
N GLN A 15 6.53 -17.65 -6.83
CA GLN A 15 6.77 -17.38 -5.41
C GLN A 15 7.17 -15.91 -5.17
N ASP A 16 7.99 -15.34 -6.05
CA ASP A 16 8.36 -13.92 -6.01
C ASP A 16 7.12 -13.05 -6.24
N TYR A 17 6.30 -13.41 -7.22
CA TYR A 17 5.05 -12.72 -7.51
C TYR A 17 4.08 -12.74 -6.31
N ALA A 18 3.89 -13.91 -5.69
CA ALA A 18 3.07 -14.03 -4.48
C ALA A 18 3.62 -13.20 -3.32
N SER A 19 4.95 -13.10 -3.20
CA SER A 19 5.61 -12.27 -2.17
C SER A 19 5.40 -10.77 -2.43
N ILE A 20 5.48 -10.33 -3.69
CA ILE A 20 5.17 -8.95 -4.10
C ILE A 20 3.71 -8.61 -3.78
N LEU A 21 2.76 -9.49 -4.15
CA LEU A 21 1.34 -9.30 -3.84
C LEU A 21 1.08 -9.24 -2.33
N ARG A 22 1.71 -10.12 -1.55
CA ARG A 22 1.60 -10.12 -0.09
C ARG A 22 2.02 -8.78 0.50
N TRP A 23 3.17 -8.24 0.09
CA TRP A 23 3.65 -6.96 0.61
C TRP A 23 2.79 -5.78 0.14
N MET A 24 2.32 -5.77 -1.11
CA MET A 24 1.39 -4.74 -1.58
C MET A 24 0.07 -4.76 -0.79
N SER A 25 -0.48 -5.95 -0.53
CA SER A 25 -1.69 -6.09 0.28
C SER A 25 -1.47 -5.61 1.71
N PHE A 26 -0.36 -5.99 2.34
CA PHE A 26 -0.01 -5.55 3.69
C PHE A 26 0.12 -4.03 3.78
N VAL A 27 0.81 -3.39 2.83
CA VAL A 27 0.99 -1.93 2.84
C VAL A 27 -0.35 -1.22 2.70
N ASN A 28 -1.24 -1.68 1.81
CA ASN A 28 -2.54 -1.07 1.60
C ASN A 28 -3.49 -1.19 2.81
N SER A 29 -3.45 -2.32 3.51
CA SER A 29 -4.37 -2.58 4.63
C SER A 29 -3.83 -2.10 5.97
N GLU A 30 -2.54 -2.27 6.24
CA GLU A 30 -1.97 -2.12 7.59
C GLU A 30 -1.09 -0.89 7.73
N VAL A 31 -0.47 -0.41 6.65
CA VAL A 31 0.49 0.72 6.71
C VAL A 31 -0.17 2.02 6.27
N LEU A 32 -0.91 2.00 5.16
CA LEU A 32 -1.47 3.20 4.57
C LEU A 32 -2.57 3.85 5.42
N PRO A 33 -3.51 3.11 6.06
CA PRO A 33 -4.54 3.73 6.91
C PRO A 33 -3.99 4.45 8.16
N PRO A 34 -3.13 3.87 9.01
CA PRO A 34 -2.60 4.59 10.17
C PRO A 34 -1.71 5.76 9.77
N LEU A 35 -0.91 5.61 8.70
CA LEU A 35 -0.11 6.71 8.15
C LEU A 35 -1.02 7.84 7.66
N GLY A 36 -2.10 7.51 6.95
CA GLY A 36 -3.15 8.46 6.58
C GLY A 36 -3.75 9.16 7.80
N GLY A 37 -4.05 8.43 8.86
CA GLY A 37 -4.57 9.00 10.12
C GLY A 37 -3.60 10.00 10.77
N TRP A 38 -2.29 9.83 10.60
CA TRP A 38 -1.30 10.79 11.11
C TRP A 38 -1.15 12.03 10.23
N PHE A 39 -1.14 11.86 8.90
CA PHE A 39 -0.89 12.98 7.98
C PHE A 39 -2.14 13.79 7.63
N ARG A 40 -3.34 13.18 7.63
CA ARG A 40 -4.58 13.87 7.24
C ARG A 40 -4.96 15.05 8.15
N PRO A 41 -4.76 15.00 9.49
CA PRO A 41 -4.99 16.16 10.35
C PRO A 41 -4.00 17.31 10.08
N LEU A 42 -2.74 17.01 9.76
CA LEU A 42 -1.72 18.02 9.43
C LEU A 42 -2.05 18.76 8.13
N LEU A 43 -2.70 18.07 7.19
CA LEU A 43 -3.15 18.63 5.91
C LEU A 43 -4.54 19.30 6.00
N GLY A 44 -5.15 19.35 7.20
CA GLY A 44 -6.49 19.91 7.41
C GLY A 44 -7.63 19.12 6.76
N ARG A 45 -7.38 17.86 6.36
CA ARG A 45 -8.39 16.99 5.71
C ARG A 45 -9.26 16.23 6.69
N ASP A 46 -8.75 15.97 7.90
CA ASP A 46 -9.54 15.42 9.00
C ASP A 46 -9.55 16.43 10.15
N PRO A 47 -10.72 16.70 10.79
CA PRO A 47 -10.80 17.62 11.90
C PRO A 47 -9.99 17.09 13.10
N TYR A 48 -9.20 17.96 13.72
CA TYR A 48 -8.45 17.62 14.93
C TYR A 48 -9.42 17.31 16.08
N ASN A 49 -9.58 16.04 16.42
CA ASN A 49 -10.43 15.63 17.54
C ASN A 49 -9.69 15.88 18.86
N LYS A 50 -9.96 17.03 19.49
CA LYS A 50 -9.44 17.48 20.79
C LYS A 50 -10.12 16.78 21.99
N LYS A 51 -10.30 15.45 21.94
CA LYS A 51 -10.76 14.70 23.12
C LYS A 51 -9.60 14.11 23.89
#